data_AF-A0AAV3TD97-F1
#
_entry.id   AF-A0AAV3TD97-F1
#
_cell.length_a   1.000
_cell.length_b   1.000
_cell.length_c   1.000
_cell.angle_alpha   90.00
_cell.angle_beta   90.00
_cell.angle_gamma   90.00
#
_symmetry.space_group_name_H-M   'P 1'
#
loop_
_entity.id
_entity.type
_entity.pdbx_description
1 polymer ?
#
loop_
_entity_poly.entity_id
_entity_poly.type
_entity_poly.pdbx_seq_one_letter_code
_entity_poly.pdbx_strand_id
1 'polypeptide(L)'
;MKLLVAGGDRVDAGKTTFSTGLLARTDAVGFKPRAGNDYWFDNDDYRRAVADGRLYGKDAKRLAAASAADVEPEEINPVHRLWRPAPGSGTGLIGAGRRQFVLDRVADSFVVNADADVPASARESLALADAPRVATVDELNEETRRRHLPAFEALAERIDRRERAVIESYGDIARPLQDLEVDAVAVVEPARMRAYDGERYLRACEVASRSARDGRLERRVEDVVEQLDPVARVELPALPDERRSDPDAVAEAYEEAYDDLLAIVD
;
A
#
# COMPACT_ATOMS: atom_id res chain seq x y z
N MET A 1 -12.75 -3.56 14.72
CA MET A 1 -12.10 -2.28 14.37
C MET A 1 -11.17 -2.44 13.19
N LYS A 2 -11.44 -1.75 12.08
CA LYS A 2 -10.68 -1.74 10.83
C LYS A 2 -10.44 -0.28 10.44
N LEU A 3 -9.18 0.13 10.39
CA LEU A 3 -8.79 1.50 10.10
C LEU A 3 -8.04 1.55 8.78
N LEU A 4 -8.47 2.41 7.85
CA LEU A 4 -7.76 2.65 6.59
C LEU A 4 -6.87 3.88 6.70
N VAL A 5 -5.61 3.76 6.31
CA VAL A 5 -4.66 4.87 6.17
C VAL A 5 -4.43 5.13 4.68
N ALA A 6 -4.99 6.24 4.19
CA ALA A 6 -4.94 6.69 2.81
C ALA A 6 -4.03 7.92 2.64
N GLY A 7 -3.45 8.10 1.46
CA GLY A 7 -2.52 9.21 1.18
C GLY A 7 -3.18 10.29 0.34
N GLY A 8 -3.27 11.51 0.85
CA GLY A 8 -3.95 12.62 0.15
C GLY A 8 -3.10 13.36 -0.89
N ASP A 9 -1.78 13.13 -0.92
CA ASP A 9 -0.83 13.83 -1.79
C ASP A 9 -0.03 12.83 -2.65
N ARG A 10 0.46 13.30 -3.81
CA ARG A 10 1.30 12.53 -4.76
C ARG A 10 2.75 12.37 -4.29
N VAL A 11 3.13 12.99 -3.18
CA VAL A 11 4.43 12.84 -2.51
C VAL A 11 4.38 11.81 -1.37
N ASP A 12 5.52 11.53 -0.73
CA ASP A 12 5.55 10.71 0.49
C ASP A 12 4.75 11.42 1.60
N ALA A 13 3.48 11.03 1.73
CA ALA A 13 2.54 11.63 2.65
C ALA A 13 2.83 11.30 4.13
N GLY A 14 3.79 10.41 4.43
CA GLY A 14 4.06 9.98 5.81
C GLY A 14 3.13 8.87 6.32
N LYS A 15 2.36 8.21 5.44
CA LYS A 15 1.42 7.12 5.78
C LYS A 15 2.06 6.02 6.61
N THR A 16 3.25 5.54 6.23
CA THR A 16 3.92 4.43 6.94
C THR A 16 4.25 4.82 8.37
N THR A 17 4.74 6.06 8.59
CA THR A 17 5.02 6.58 9.93
C THR A 17 3.74 6.64 10.76
N PHE A 18 2.69 7.28 10.23
CA PHE A 18 1.39 7.34 10.90
C PHE A 18 0.84 5.95 11.23
N SER A 19 0.92 5.02 10.27
CA SER A 19 0.44 3.65 10.45
C SER A 19 1.20 2.91 11.55
N THR A 20 2.53 3.06 11.64
CA THR A 20 3.30 2.41 12.71
C THR A 20 2.95 2.93 14.10
N GLY A 21 2.72 4.24 14.27
CA GLY A 21 2.27 4.78 15.55
C GLY A 21 0.84 4.36 15.90
N LEU A 22 -0.04 4.31 14.89
CA LEU A 22 -1.41 3.83 15.07
C LEU A 22 -1.45 2.34 15.49
N LEU A 23 -0.56 1.51 14.92
CA LEU A 23 -0.42 0.10 15.33
C LEU A 23 -0.04 -0.01 16.80
N ALA A 24 0.98 0.74 17.25
CA ALA A 24 1.38 0.78 18.66
C ALA A 24 0.25 1.28 19.58
N ARG A 25 -0.49 2.32 19.16
CA ARG A 25 -1.62 2.88 19.92
C ARG A 25 -2.80 1.93 20.09
N THR A 26 -3.00 1.01 19.15
CA THR A 26 -4.23 0.19 19.05
C THR A 26 -4.00 -1.30 19.28
N ASP A 27 -2.75 -1.75 19.37
CA ASP A 27 -2.37 -3.17 19.44
C ASP A 27 -2.97 -3.96 18.26
N ALA A 28 -2.88 -3.37 17.05
CA ALA A 28 -3.46 -3.91 15.83
C ALA A 28 -2.42 -4.64 14.95
N VAL A 29 -2.91 -5.35 13.93
CA VAL A 29 -2.06 -5.91 12.87
C VAL A 29 -2.11 -5.01 11.64
N GLY A 30 -0.94 -4.69 11.09
CA GLY A 30 -0.77 -3.87 9.90
C GLY A 30 -0.93 -4.67 8.62
N PHE A 31 -1.55 -4.06 7.61
CA PHE A 31 -1.71 -4.63 6.28
C PHE A 31 -1.34 -3.62 5.22
N LYS A 32 -0.70 -4.06 4.14
CA LYS A 32 -0.38 -3.23 2.99
C LYS A 32 -0.68 -4.00 1.70
N PRO A 33 -1.94 -3.99 1.22
CA PRO A 33 -2.38 -4.91 0.18
C PRO A 33 -1.48 -4.89 -1.07
N ARG A 34 -1.04 -3.70 -1.46
CA ARG A 34 -0.12 -3.50 -2.58
C ARG A 34 1.07 -2.65 -2.15
N ALA A 35 2.24 -2.98 -2.67
CA ALA A 35 3.45 -2.18 -2.52
C ALA A 35 4.31 -2.30 -3.78
N GLY A 36 5.36 -1.49 -3.85
CA GLY A 36 6.37 -1.68 -4.88
C GLY A 36 7.60 -0.84 -4.62
N ASN A 37 8.74 -1.38 -5.05
CA ASN A 37 10.04 -0.72 -4.98
C ASN A 37 10.46 -0.33 -6.40
N ASP A 38 11.09 0.82 -6.55
CA ASP A 38 11.87 1.14 -7.74
C ASP A 38 13.31 0.69 -7.54
N TYR A 39 13.81 -0.16 -8.43
CA TYR A 39 15.16 -0.71 -8.35
C TYR A 39 16.25 0.37 -8.23
N TRP A 40 16.03 1.58 -8.76
CA TRP A 40 16.99 2.67 -8.66
C TRP A 40 16.80 3.49 -7.38
N PHE A 41 15.58 3.93 -7.08
CA PHE A 41 15.32 4.81 -5.92
C PHE A 41 15.31 4.06 -4.58
N ASP A 42 14.85 2.81 -4.57
CA ASP A 42 14.71 1.96 -3.37
C ASP A 42 15.75 0.83 -3.40
N ASN A 43 16.93 1.10 -3.96
CA ASN A 43 17.92 0.07 -4.29
C ASN A 43 18.42 -0.72 -3.07
N ASP A 44 18.62 -0.06 -1.94
CA ASP A 44 19.10 -0.71 -0.72
C ASP A 44 18.04 -1.63 -0.10
N ASP A 45 16.77 -1.23 -0.15
CA ASP A 45 15.65 -2.07 0.29
C ASP A 45 15.48 -3.28 -0.62
N TYR A 46 15.56 -3.07 -1.94
CA TYR A 46 15.57 -4.14 -2.92
C TYR A 46 16.72 -5.13 -2.69
N ARG A 47 17.97 -4.64 -2.55
CA ARG A 47 19.15 -5.50 -2.40
C ARG A 47 19.07 -6.36 -1.16
N ARG A 48 18.61 -5.78 -0.05
CA ARG A 48 18.42 -6.50 1.22
C ARG A 48 17.41 -7.63 1.08
N ALA A 49 16.23 -7.35 0.53
CA ALA A 49 15.19 -8.37 0.38
C ALA A 49 15.64 -9.49 -0.57
N VAL A 50 16.21 -9.14 -1.72
CA VAL A 50 16.60 -10.12 -2.75
C VAL A 50 17.79 -10.97 -2.32
N ALA A 51 18.70 -10.46 -1.49
CA ALA A 51 19.81 -11.26 -0.93
C ALA A 51 19.31 -12.47 -0.11
N ASP A 52 18.11 -12.37 0.48
CA ASP A 52 17.47 -13.43 1.24
C ASP A 52 16.51 -14.28 0.37
N GLY A 53 16.50 -14.09 -0.95
CA GLY A 53 15.57 -14.76 -1.86
C GLY A 53 14.13 -14.25 -1.77
N ARG A 54 13.93 -13.06 -1.20
CA ARG A 54 12.61 -12.47 -0.90
C ARG A 54 12.35 -11.20 -1.72
N LEU A 55 11.11 -10.73 -1.73
CA LEU A 55 10.75 -9.45 -2.36
C LEU A 55 9.63 -8.72 -1.63
N TYR A 56 9.99 -7.67 -0.89
CA TYR A 56 9.07 -6.77 -0.21
C TYR A 56 9.68 -5.37 -0.07
N GLY A 57 8.87 -4.40 0.33
CA GLY A 57 9.29 -3.01 0.50
C GLY A 57 9.51 -2.62 1.95
N LYS A 58 10.19 -1.49 2.16
CA LYS A 58 10.45 -0.93 3.50
C LYS A 58 9.17 -0.75 4.31
N ASP A 59 8.06 -0.38 3.67
CA ASP A 59 6.80 -0.12 4.37
C ASP A 59 6.19 -1.41 4.93
N ALA A 60 6.10 -2.46 4.11
CA ALA A 60 5.63 -3.77 4.57
C ALA A 60 6.53 -4.30 5.71
N LYS A 61 7.85 -4.08 5.61
CA LYS A 61 8.78 -4.42 6.69
C LYS A 61 8.49 -3.67 7.99
N ARG A 62 8.27 -2.36 7.91
CA ARG A 62 7.99 -1.52 9.08
C ARG A 62 6.64 -1.84 9.71
N LEU A 63 5.61 -2.06 8.90
CA LEU A 63 4.28 -2.44 9.39
C LEU A 63 4.29 -3.82 10.05
N ALA A 64 4.98 -4.80 9.47
CA ALA A 64 5.15 -6.12 10.06
C ALA A 64 5.84 -6.03 11.43
N ALA A 65 6.96 -5.30 11.50
CA ALA A 65 7.71 -5.11 12.74
C ALA A 65 6.94 -4.34 13.84
N ALA A 66 6.01 -3.46 13.46
CA ALA A 66 5.19 -2.69 14.40
C ALA A 66 3.85 -3.39 14.72
N SER A 67 3.54 -4.51 14.08
CA SER A 67 2.27 -5.23 14.31
C SER A 67 2.29 -5.95 15.65
N ALA A 68 1.13 -6.01 16.30
CA ALA A 68 0.94 -6.76 17.55
C ALA A 68 1.11 -8.28 17.41
N ALA A 69 1.05 -8.79 16.18
CA ALA A 69 1.27 -10.20 15.86
C ALA A 69 2.60 -10.37 15.13
N ASP A 70 3.28 -11.49 15.39
CA ASP A 70 4.45 -11.93 14.63
C ASP A 70 4.00 -12.34 13.22
N VAL A 71 4.25 -11.47 12.26
CA VAL A 71 3.87 -11.64 10.84
C VAL A 71 5.02 -11.20 9.96
N GLU A 72 5.21 -11.90 8.85
CA GLU A 72 6.22 -11.52 7.86
C GLU A 72 5.70 -10.43 6.91
N PRO A 73 6.58 -9.61 6.30
CA PRO A 73 6.18 -8.59 5.34
C PRO A 73 5.30 -9.10 4.19
N GLU A 74 5.60 -10.27 3.63
CA GLU A 74 4.87 -10.90 2.52
C GLU A 74 3.49 -11.37 2.93
N GLU A 75 3.31 -11.69 4.21
CA GLU A 75 2.02 -12.08 4.75
C GLU A 75 1.05 -10.91 4.83
N ILE A 76 1.54 -9.70 5.03
CA ILE A 76 0.69 -8.49 5.12
C ILE A 76 0.63 -7.72 3.80
N ASN A 77 1.52 -8.06 2.87
CA ASN A 77 1.61 -7.51 1.52
C ASN A 77 1.60 -8.65 0.49
N PRO A 78 0.44 -9.09 -0.03
CA PRO A 78 0.40 -10.18 -0.99
C PRO A 78 0.93 -9.79 -2.37
N VAL A 79 0.87 -8.52 -2.76
CA VAL A 79 1.33 -8.06 -4.08
C VAL A 79 2.42 -7.01 -3.94
N HIS A 80 3.61 -7.33 -4.45
CA HIS A 80 4.75 -6.42 -4.45
C HIS A 80 5.34 -6.26 -5.85
N ARG A 81 5.33 -5.03 -6.38
CA ARG A 81 5.84 -4.72 -7.72
C ARG A 81 7.27 -4.22 -7.69
N LEU A 82 8.13 -4.80 -8.53
CA LEU A 82 9.42 -4.22 -8.88
C LEU A 82 9.29 -3.31 -10.11
N TRP A 83 9.69 -2.06 -9.93
CA TRP A 83 9.78 -1.05 -10.99
C TRP A 83 11.24 -0.77 -11.35
N ARG A 84 11.46 -0.23 -12.54
CA ARG A 84 12.72 0.41 -12.94
C ARG A 84 12.45 1.76 -13.61
N PRO A 85 13.38 2.72 -13.54
CA PRO A 85 13.29 3.93 -14.36
C PRO A 85 13.35 3.56 -15.85
N ALA A 86 12.51 4.20 -16.65
CA ALA A 86 12.44 4.01 -18.10
C ALA A 86 12.64 5.36 -18.81
N PRO A 87 13.85 5.66 -19.33
CA PRO A 87 14.17 6.97 -19.91
C PRO A 87 13.62 7.22 -21.33
N GLY A 88 12.73 6.37 -21.86
CA GLY A 88 12.19 6.46 -23.22
C GLY A 88 10.75 6.96 -23.34
N SER A 89 10.31 7.28 -24.56
CA SER A 89 8.90 7.61 -24.91
C SER A 89 7.97 6.39 -24.97
N GLY A 90 8.50 5.18 -24.77
CA GLY A 90 7.71 3.96 -24.69
C GLY A 90 6.93 3.93 -23.38
N THR A 91 5.64 3.61 -23.47
CA THR A 91 4.71 3.60 -22.32
C THR A 91 4.96 2.45 -21.33
N GLY A 92 5.95 1.58 -21.58
CA GLY A 92 6.07 0.32 -20.87
C GLY A 92 4.76 -0.49 -20.91
N LEU A 93 4.72 -1.63 -20.21
CA LEU A 93 3.49 -2.39 -20.11
C LEU A 93 2.40 -1.62 -19.34
N ILE A 94 2.73 -1.01 -18.20
CA ILE A 94 1.83 -0.21 -17.35
C ILE A 94 2.60 0.98 -16.72
N GLY A 95 3.49 1.63 -17.47
CA GLY A 95 4.32 2.71 -16.94
C GLY A 95 3.57 4.03 -16.81
N ALA A 96 3.44 4.56 -15.58
CA ALA A 96 3.33 6.01 -15.43
C ALA A 96 4.59 6.62 -16.05
N GLY A 97 4.45 7.62 -16.91
CA GLY A 97 5.54 8.12 -17.76
C GLY A 97 6.86 8.21 -16.99
N ARG A 98 7.84 7.38 -17.38
CA ARG A 98 9.20 7.19 -16.81
C ARG A 98 9.45 5.98 -15.90
N ARG A 99 8.52 5.04 -15.73
CA ARG A 99 8.80 3.75 -15.05
C ARG A 99 8.39 2.54 -15.89
N GLN A 100 9.19 1.47 -15.84
CA GLN A 100 8.92 0.18 -16.45
C GLN A 100 8.58 -0.85 -15.36
N PHE A 101 7.48 -1.56 -15.54
CA PHE A 101 7.14 -2.76 -14.77
C PHE A 101 8.17 -3.86 -15.05
N VAL A 102 8.80 -4.43 -14.01
CA VAL A 102 9.77 -5.53 -14.16
C VAL A 102 9.14 -6.86 -13.81
N LEU A 103 8.60 -6.99 -12.60
CA LEU A 103 7.91 -8.18 -12.12
C LEU A 103 7.01 -7.84 -10.94
N ASP A 104 6.01 -8.67 -10.69
CA ASP A 104 5.21 -8.68 -9.48
C ASP A 104 5.53 -9.96 -8.70
N ARG A 105 5.76 -9.86 -7.39
CA ARG A 105 5.52 -10.97 -6.47
C ARG A 105 4.03 -10.96 -6.15
N VAL A 106 3.40 -12.13 -6.25
CA VAL A 106 1.98 -12.36 -5.97
C VAL A 106 1.87 -13.57 -5.06
N ALA A 107 1.59 -13.32 -3.78
CA ALA A 107 1.75 -14.26 -2.68
C ALA A 107 3.15 -14.90 -2.74
N ASP A 108 3.21 -16.21 -2.99
CA ASP A 108 4.44 -17.01 -3.07
C ASP A 108 4.93 -17.23 -4.52
N SER A 109 4.32 -16.55 -5.49
CA SER A 109 4.61 -16.68 -6.92
C SER A 109 5.05 -15.36 -7.56
N PHE A 110 5.44 -15.40 -8.83
CA PHE A 110 5.86 -14.23 -9.58
C PHE A 110 5.16 -14.11 -10.94
N VAL A 111 5.02 -12.88 -11.43
CA VAL A 111 4.64 -12.56 -12.81
C VAL A 111 5.70 -11.62 -13.37
N VAL A 112 6.32 -11.96 -14.50
CA VAL A 112 7.48 -11.23 -15.03
C VAL A 112 7.11 -10.51 -16.32
N ASN A 113 7.53 -9.26 -16.47
CA ASN A 113 7.45 -8.60 -17.77
C ASN A 113 8.45 -9.24 -18.74
N ALA A 114 7.94 -9.77 -19.85
CA ALA A 114 8.74 -10.44 -20.88
C ALA A 114 9.82 -9.52 -21.46
N ASP A 115 9.54 -8.22 -21.57
CA ASP A 115 10.39 -7.21 -22.20
C ASP A 115 11.23 -6.40 -21.19
N ALA A 116 11.17 -6.74 -19.90
CA ALA A 116 11.95 -6.04 -18.89
C ALA A 116 13.35 -6.64 -18.73
N ASP A 117 14.32 -5.75 -18.53
CA ASP A 117 15.63 -6.15 -18.03
C ASP A 117 15.52 -6.44 -16.52
N VAL A 118 15.36 -7.72 -16.18
CA VAL A 118 15.32 -8.19 -14.79
C VAL A 118 16.74 -8.18 -14.21
N PRO A 119 16.98 -7.49 -13.08
CA PRO A 119 18.30 -7.47 -12.45
C PRO A 119 18.86 -8.88 -12.22
N ALA A 120 20.17 -9.05 -12.44
CA ALA A 120 20.82 -10.36 -12.31
C ALA A 120 20.59 -10.98 -10.92
N SER A 121 20.70 -10.18 -9.85
CA SER A 121 20.46 -10.66 -8.49
C SER A 121 19.05 -11.21 -8.26
N ALA A 122 18.03 -10.61 -8.89
CA ALA A 122 16.67 -11.14 -8.84
C ALA A 122 16.53 -12.45 -9.63
N ARG A 123 17.17 -12.56 -10.81
CA ARG A 123 17.18 -13.80 -11.59
C ARG A 123 17.86 -14.96 -10.87
N GLU A 124 18.90 -14.65 -10.09
CA GLU A 124 19.69 -15.64 -9.36
C GLU A 124 19.03 -16.05 -8.03
N SER A 125 18.37 -15.11 -7.34
CA SER A 125 17.90 -15.33 -5.97
C SER A 125 16.40 -15.61 -5.86
N LEU A 126 15.59 -15.19 -6.84
CA LEU A 126 14.14 -15.41 -6.84
C LEU A 126 13.75 -16.59 -7.73
N ALA A 127 12.67 -17.29 -7.35
CA ALA A 127 12.13 -18.42 -8.10
C ALA A 127 11.38 -17.99 -9.38
N LEU A 128 12.09 -17.40 -10.34
CA LEU A 128 11.51 -16.84 -11.57
C LEU A 128 11.41 -17.83 -12.74
N ALA A 129 11.95 -19.04 -12.60
CA ALA A 129 12.05 -20.00 -13.71
C ALA A 129 10.69 -20.38 -14.31
N ASP A 130 9.71 -20.63 -13.43
CA ASP A 130 8.34 -21.04 -13.81
C ASP A 130 7.34 -19.87 -13.80
N ALA A 131 7.83 -18.65 -13.60
CA ALA A 131 6.97 -17.47 -13.55
C ALA A 131 6.40 -17.14 -14.94
N PRO A 132 5.08 -16.93 -15.10
CA PRO A 132 4.51 -16.46 -16.35
C PRO A 132 5.17 -15.16 -16.80
N ARG A 133 5.46 -15.09 -18.10
CA ARG A 133 6.01 -13.91 -18.76
C ARG A 133 4.92 -13.23 -19.57
N VAL A 134 4.70 -11.96 -19.30
CA VAL A 134 3.67 -11.14 -19.96
C VAL A 134 4.33 -10.04 -20.78
N ALA A 135 3.95 -9.92 -22.05
CA ALA A 135 4.43 -8.89 -22.98
C ALA A 135 3.36 -7.82 -23.26
N THR A 136 2.08 -8.15 -23.01
CA THR A 136 0.94 -7.26 -23.27
C THR A 136 0.10 -6.97 -22.03
N VAL A 137 -0.64 -5.85 -22.07
CA VAL A 137 -1.55 -5.47 -20.99
C VAL A 137 -2.65 -6.51 -20.81
N ASP A 138 -3.11 -7.15 -21.89
CA ASP A 138 -4.14 -8.18 -21.83
C ASP A 138 -3.65 -9.45 -21.13
N GLU A 139 -2.41 -9.87 -21.40
CA GLU A 139 -1.77 -10.97 -20.66
C GLU A 139 -1.60 -10.63 -19.18
N LEU A 140 -1.16 -9.41 -18.86
CA LEU A 140 -1.06 -8.97 -17.46
C LEU A 140 -2.45 -8.85 -16.79
N ASN A 141 -3.50 -8.48 -17.52
CA ASN A 141 -4.88 -8.48 -17.02
C ASN A 141 -5.37 -9.91 -16.76
N GLU A 142 -5.02 -10.88 -17.61
CA GLU A 142 -5.30 -12.29 -17.38
C GLU A 142 -4.60 -12.81 -16.12
N GLU A 143 -3.31 -12.49 -15.96
CA GLU A 143 -2.52 -12.80 -14.76
C GLU A 143 -3.05 -12.08 -13.51
N THR A 144 -3.58 -10.88 -13.65
CA THR A 144 -4.26 -10.16 -12.58
C THR A 144 -5.48 -10.93 -12.11
N ARG A 145 -6.35 -11.37 -13.02
CA ARG A 145 -7.54 -12.17 -12.67
C ARG A 145 -7.19 -13.53 -12.07
N ARG A 146 -6.17 -14.20 -12.61
CA ARG A 146 -5.80 -15.56 -12.21
C ARG A 146 -5.03 -15.61 -10.89
N ARG A 147 -4.21 -14.61 -10.59
CA ARG A 147 -3.26 -14.65 -9.46
C ARG A 147 -3.43 -13.50 -8.47
N HIS A 148 -3.59 -12.26 -8.97
CA HIS A 148 -3.62 -11.09 -8.10
C HIS A 148 -4.95 -10.95 -7.35
N LEU A 149 -6.08 -11.11 -8.03
CA LEU A 149 -7.40 -11.02 -7.40
C LEU A 149 -7.57 -12.06 -6.28
N PRO A 150 -7.26 -13.36 -6.47
CA PRO A 150 -7.31 -14.33 -5.38
C PRO A 150 -6.38 -13.99 -4.20
N ALA A 151 -5.20 -13.43 -4.48
CA ALA A 151 -4.27 -13.02 -3.42
C ALA A 151 -4.80 -11.82 -2.60
N PHE A 152 -5.51 -10.90 -3.26
CA PHE A 152 -6.20 -9.79 -2.58
C PHE A 152 -7.43 -10.27 -1.80
N GLU A 153 -8.22 -11.19 -2.34
CA GLU A 153 -9.36 -11.83 -1.65
C GLU A 153 -8.89 -12.54 -0.38
N ALA A 154 -7.84 -13.37 -0.48
CA ALA A 154 -7.26 -14.06 0.68
C ALA A 154 -6.74 -13.08 1.74
N LEU A 155 -6.17 -11.93 1.34
CA LEU A 155 -5.78 -10.89 2.28
C LEU A 155 -7.00 -10.24 2.95
N ALA A 156 -8.06 -9.95 2.19
CA ALA A 156 -9.29 -9.38 2.73
C ALA A 156 -9.91 -10.31 3.79
N GLU A 157 -9.99 -11.61 3.53
CA GLU A 157 -10.45 -12.60 4.52
C GLU A 157 -9.56 -12.65 5.78
N ARG A 158 -8.25 -12.43 5.63
CA ARG A 158 -7.33 -12.36 6.78
C ARG A 158 -7.51 -11.08 7.57
N ILE A 159 -7.74 -9.95 6.90
CA ILE A 159 -8.06 -8.68 7.53
C ILE A 159 -9.35 -8.84 8.33
N ASP A 160 -10.42 -9.38 7.73
CA ASP A 160 -11.73 -9.55 8.36
C ASP A 160 -11.64 -10.36 9.66
N ARG A 161 -10.88 -11.46 9.65
CA ARG A 161 -10.64 -12.32 10.83
C ARG A 161 -9.91 -11.66 12.00
N ARG A 162 -9.30 -10.49 11.84
CA ARG A 162 -8.67 -9.78 12.96
C ARG A 162 -9.72 -9.06 13.79
N GLU A 163 -9.49 -8.86 15.08
CA GLU A 163 -10.32 -7.92 15.85
C GLU A 163 -9.97 -6.47 15.46
N ARG A 164 -8.66 -6.19 15.35
CA ARG A 164 -8.08 -4.87 15.07
C ARG A 164 -7.12 -4.95 13.90
N ALA A 165 -7.34 -4.13 12.88
CA ALA A 165 -6.47 -4.05 11.72
C ALA A 165 -6.26 -2.61 11.26
N VAL A 166 -5.04 -2.28 10.86
CA VAL A 166 -4.69 -1.02 10.19
C VAL A 166 -4.25 -1.37 8.77
N ILE A 167 -4.95 -0.83 7.78
CA ILE A 167 -4.70 -1.09 6.36
C ILE A 167 -4.07 0.16 5.75
N GLU A 168 -2.82 0.07 5.32
CA GLU A 168 -2.14 1.15 4.59
C GLU A 168 -2.33 0.97 3.08
N SER A 169 -2.86 2.00 2.43
CA SER A 169 -3.00 2.04 0.97
C SER A 169 -1.66 2.19 0.22
N TYR A 170 -1.65 1.82 -1.06
CA TYR A 170 -0.53 2.05 -1.96
C TYR A 170 -0.65 3.41 -2.65
N GLY A 171 0.37 4.27 -2.53
CA GLY A 171 0.36 5.59 -3.14
C GLY A 171 -0.80 6.45 -2.63
N ASP A 172 -1.59 6.98 -3.57
CA ASP A 172 -2.81 7.76 -3.35
C ASP A 172 -4.08 6.97 -3.70
N ILE A 173 -4.04 5.63 -3.60
CA ILE A 173 -5.22 4.79 -3.86
C ILE A 173 -6.20 4.91 -2.69
N ALA A 174 -7.43 5.35 -2.98
CA ALA A 174 -8.48 5.55 -1.98
C ALA A 174 -9.07 4.24 -1.45
N ARG A 175 -9.27 3.23 -2.31
CA ARG A 175 -9.83 1.94 -1.93
C ARG A 175 -8.87 0.81 -2.33
N PRO A 176 -8.07 0.27 -1.40
CA PRO A 176 -7.01 -0.68 -1.73
C PRO A 176 -7.53 -2.10 -2.05
N LEU A 177 -8.75 -2.44 -1.62
CA LEU A 177 -9.40 -3.73 -1.81
C LEU A 177 -10.89 -3.52 -2.09
N GLN A 178 -11.49 -4.27 -3.02
CA GLN A 178 -12.86 -4.03 -3.50
C GLN A 178 -13.93 -4.26 -2.42
N ASP A 179 -13.80 -5.31 -1.62
CA ASP A 179 -14.79 -5.70 -0.59
C ASP A 179 -14.30 -5.43 0.83
N LEU A 180 -13.37 -4.48 0.98
CA LEU A 180 -12.89 -4.06 2.30
C LEU A 180 -13.88 -3.07 2.92
N GLU A 181 -14.44 -3.48 4.05
CA GLU A 181 -15.17 -2.62 4.98
C GLU A 181 -14.21 -2.06 6.03
N VAL A 182 -14.37 -0.78 6.35
CA VAL A 182 -13.58 -0.09 7.38
C VAL A 182 -14.47 0.79 8.24
N ASP A 183 -14.10 0.94 9.51
CA ASP A 183 -14.86 1.73 10.48
C ASP A 183 -14.50 3.23 10.37
N ALA A 184 -13.22 3.55 10.13
CA ALA A 184 -12.75 4.91 9.93
C ALA A 184 -11.57 4.98 8.95
N VAL A 185 -11.38 6.16 8.36
CA VAL A 185 -10.30 6.44 7.40
C VAL A 185 -9.49 7.66 7.84
N ALA A 186 -8.19 7.50 7.98
CA ALA A 186 -7.24 8.59 8.10
C ALA A 186 -6.64 8.88 6.71
N VAL A 187 -6.97 10.04 6.15
CA VAL A 187 -6.25 10.59 5.00
C VAL A 187 -5.08 11.41 5.51
N VAL A 188 -3.88 10.88 5.33
CA VAL A 188 -2.62 11.48 5.78
C VAL A 188 -2.02 12.29 4.63
N GLU A 189 -1.57 13.49 4.96
CA GLU A 189 -0.88 14.43 4.08
C GLU A 189 0.32 15.02 4.84
N PRO A 190 1.28 15.65 4.15
CA PRO A 190 2.31 16.41 4.83
C PRO A 190 1.72 17.37 5.86
N ALA A 191 2.18 17.25 7.11
CA ALA A 191 1.80 18.06 8.27
C ALA A 191 0.34 17.97 8.74
N ARG A 192 -0.49 17.04 8.24
CA ARG A 192 -1.87 16.91 8.73
C ARG A 192 -2.50 15.54 8.49
N MET A 193 -3.53 15.25 9.27
CA MET A 193 -4.45 14.14 9.06
C MET A 193 -5.88 14.68 8.94
N ARG A 194 -6.66 14.06 8.04
CA ARG A 194 -8.11 14.26 7.92
C ARG A 194 -8.82 12.94 8.20
N ALA A 195 -9.70 12.92 9.20
CA ALA A 195 -10.43 11.72 9.59
C ALA A 195 -11.80 11.68 8.92
N TYR A 196 -12.22 10.51 8.47
CA TYR A 196 -13.50 10.28 7.82
C TYR A 196 -14.18 9.04 8.40
N ASP A 197 -15.51 9.10 8.47
CA ASP A 197 -16.38 7.94 8.68
C ASP A 197 -16.16 6.91 7.57
N GLY A 198 -15.94 5.65 7.95
CA GLY A 198 -15.56 4.59 7.03
C GLY A 198 -16.62 4.30 5.96
N GLU A 199 -17.88 4.19 6.37
CA GLU A 199 -18.99 3.90 5.45
C GLU A 199 -19.21 5.05 4.45
N ARG A 200 -19.18 6.31 4.93
CA ARG A 200 -19.29 7.50 4.06
C ARG A 200 -18.12 7.58 3.07
N TYR A 201 -16.91 7.27 3.52
CA TYR A 201 -15.72 7.27 2.67
C TYR A 201 -15.82 6.21 1.57
N LEU A 202 -16.19 4.97 1.91
CA LEU A 202 -16.33 3.88 0.96
C LEU A 202 -17.46 4.15 -0.06
N ARG A 203 -18.58 4.71 0.39
CA ARG A 203 -19.67 5.16 -0.50
C ARG A 203 -19.21 6.24 -1.47
N ALA A 204 -18.44 7.23 -1.01
CA ALA A 204 -17.89 8.25 -1.90
C ALA A 204 -16.91 7.66 -2.93
N CYS A 205 -16.10 6.67 -2.54
CA CYS A 205 -15.28 5.92 -3.48
C CYS A 205 -16.14 5.31 -4.61
N GLU A 206 -17.29 4.72 -4.28
CA GLU A 206 -18.19 4.13 -5.27
C GLU A 206 -18.80 5.15 -6.23
N VAL A 207 -19.17 6.32 -5.72
CA VAL A 207 -19.69 7.42 -6.55
C VAL A 207 -18.61 7.95 -7.49
N ALA A 208 -17.39 8.22 -6.99
CA ALA A 208 -16.26 8.69 -7.79
C ALA A 208 -15.88 7.71 -8.92
N SER A 209 -16.16 6.41 -8.76
CA SER A 209 -15.89 5.42 -9.80
C SER A 209 -16.81 5.47 -11.01
N ARG A 210 -18.03 5.98 -10.85
CA ARG A 210 -19.01 6.07 -11.96
C ARG A 210 -18.72 7.23 -12.90
N SER A 211 -17.89 8.20 -12.49
CA SER A 211 -17.47 9.33 -13.32
C SER A 211 -16.19 9.09 -14.14
N ALA A 212 -15.50 7.95 -13.93
CA ALA A 212 -14.26 7.64 -14.63
C ALA A 212 -14.50 7.34 -16.12
N ARG A 213 -14.45 8.40 -16.94
CA ARG A 213 -14.37 8.34 -18.41
C ARG A 213 -13.07 7.70 -18.94
N ASP A 214 -12.11 7.38 -18.05
CA ASP A 214 -10.71 7.12 -18.40
C ASP A 214 -10.23 5.67 -18.22
N GLY A 215 -11.14 4.71 -17.98
CA GLY A 215 -10.77 3.28 -17.95
C GLY A 215 -9.81 2.86 -16.83
N ARG A 216 -9.58 3.72 -15.82
CA ARG A 216 -8.76 3.42 -14.64
C ARG A 216 -9.61 2.71 -13.58
N LEU A 217 -9.17 1.52 -13.16
CA LEU A 217 -9.83 0.72 -12.12
C LEU A 217 -9.53 1.24 -10.70
N GLU A 218 -8.39 1.90 -10.50
CA GLU A 218 -7.95 2.41 -9.19
C GLU A 218 -8.40 3.86 -8.98
N ARG A 219 -9.01 4.13 -7.81
CA ARG A 219 -9.55 5.43 -7.42
C ARG A 219 -8.49 6.24 -6.67
N ARG A 220 -8.32 7.51 -6.99
CA ARG A 220 -7.41 8.39 -6.23
C ARG A 220 -8.12 9.00 -5.03
N VAL A 221 -7.37 9.26 -3.96
CA VAL A 221 -7.89 9.92 -2.76
C VAL A 221 -8.43 11.31 -3.09
N GLU A 222 -7.77 12.05 -4.00
CA GLU A 222 -8.20 13.39 -4.44
C GLU A 222 -9.66 13.40 -4.93
N ASP A 223 -10.03 12.45 -5.80
CA ASP A 223 -11.37 12.34 -6.38
C ASP A 223 -12.46 12.03 -5.35
N VAL A 224 -12.09 11.41 -4.23
CA VAL A 224 -13.02 10.97 -3.18
C VAL A 224 -13.24 12.07 -2.15
N VAL A 225 -12.16 12.69 -1.68
CA VAL A 225 -12.23 13.66 -0.58
C VAL A 225 -12.81 15.01 -1.00
N GLU A 226 -12.84 15.34 -2.28
CA GLU A 226 -13.50 16.56 -2.80
C GLU A 226 -15.02 16.58 -2.51
N GLN A 227 -15.63 15.42 -2.33
CA GLN A 227 -17.07 15.27 -2.10
C GLN A 227 -17.42 15.00 -0.64
N LEU A 228 -16.44 15.06 0.27
CA LEU A 228 -16.60 14.70 1.67
C LEU A 228 -16.04 15.77 2.61
N ASP A 229 -16.84 16.12 3.61
CA ASP A 229 -16.35 16.86 4.77
C ASP A 229 -15.71 15.87 5.77
N PRO A 230 -14.46 16.12 6.21
CA PRO A 230 -13.84 15.30 7.25
C PRO A 230 -14.53 15.52 8.60
N VAL A 231 -14.54 14.48 9.42
CA VAL A 231 -15.01 14.53 10.81
C VAL A 231 -14.04 15.32 11.68
N ALA A 232 -12.73 15.15 11.45
CA ALA A 232 -11.67 15.87 12.15
C ALA A 232 -10.53 16.27 11.21
N ARG A 233 -9.81 17.33 11.59
CA ARG A 233 -8.59 17.79 10.93
C ARG A 233 -7.55 18.09 12.01
N VAL A 234 -6.45 17.36 12.00
CA VAL A 234 -5.42 17.44 13.04
C VAL A 234 -4.06 17.73 12.40
N GLU A 235 -3.28 18.63 12.99
CA GLU A 235 -1.91 18.90 12.55
C GLU A 235 -0.98 17.77 12.99
N LEU A 236 -0.09 17.35 12.10
CA LEU A 236 0.92 16.33 12.40
C LEU A 236 2.30 16.98 12.48
N PRO A 237 2.94 17.05 13.66
CA PRO A 237 4.28 17.59 13.75
C PRO A 237 5.29 16.77 12.94
N ALA A 238 6.29 17.45 12.38
CA ALA A 238 7.43 16.77 11.77
C ALA A 238 8.28 16.10 12.86
N LEU A 239 8.63 14.84 12.65
CA LEU A 239 9.40 14.05 13.61
C LEU A 239 10.86 13.87 13.14
N PRO A 240 11.84 14.02 14.04
CA PRO A 240 13.22 13.65 13.73
C PRO A 240 13.32 12.15 13.46
N ASP A 241 14.37 11.73 12.76
CA ASP A 241 14.50 10.36 12.26
C ASP A 241 14.48 9.32 13.39
N GLU A 242 15.07 9.60 14.56
CA GLU A 242 15.06 8.67 15.69
C GLU A 242 13.62 8.39 16.14
N ARG A 243 12.81 9.44 16.33
CA ARG A 243 11.41 9.30 16.74
C ARG A 243 10.54 8.68 15.65
N ARG A 244 10.82 8.99 14.37
CA ARG A 244 10.05 8.43 13.23
C ARG A 244 10.23 6.92 13.08
N SER A 245 11.34 6.38 13.59
CA SER A 245 11.66 4.96 13.56
C SER A 245 11.10 4.16 14.74
N ASP A 246 10.59 4.84 15.76
CA ASP A 246 10.05 4.25 16.99
C ASP A 246 8.52 4.37 17.02
N PRO A 247 7.77 3.26 16.86
CA PRO A 247 6.31 3.26 16.88
C PRO A 247 5.69 3.92 18.12
N ASP A 248 6.26 3.71 19.31
CA ASP A 248 5.73 4.28 20.55
C ASP A 248 5.95 5.80 20.61
N ALA A 249 7.12 6.27 20.15
CA ALA A 249 7.39 7.70 20.04
C ALA A 249 6.49 8.40 19.01
N VAL A 250 6.10 7.70 17.92
CA VAL A 250 5.09 8.20 16.97
C VAL A 250 3.69 8.17 17.60
N ALA A 251 3.35 7.11 18.35
CA ALA A 251 2.09 7.00 19.08
C ALA A 251 1.87 8.20 20.01
N GLU A 252 2.90 8.54 20.80
CA GLU A 252 2.90 9.71 21.69
C GLU A 252 2.77 11.02 20.90
N ALA A 253 3.56 11.20 19.84
CA ALA A 253 3.61 12.47 19.13
C ALA A 253 2.33 12.79 18.34
N TYR A 254 1.58 11.76 17.91
CA TYR A 254 0.35 11.88 17.12
C TYR A 254 -0.90 11.49 17.92
N GLU A 255 -0.83 11.50 19.27
CA GLU A 255 -1.92 11.10 20.18
C GLU A 255 -3.27 11.74 19.82
N GLU A 256 -3.32 13.07 19.66
CA GLU A 256 -4.54 13.81 19.29
C GLU A 256 -5.16 13.31 17.97
N ALA A 257 -4.32 13.04 16.96
CA ALA A 257 -4.78 12.56 15.67
C ALA A 257 -5.35 11.13 15.77
N TYR A 258 -4.77 10.29 16.62
CA TYR A 258 -5.29 8.93 16.83
C TYR A 258 -6.57 8.94 17.66
N ASP A 259 -6.65 9.76 18.71
CA ASP A 259 -7.85 9.87 19.52
C ASP A 259 -9.05 10.36 18.69
N ASP A 260 -8.85 11.39 17.86
CA ASP A 260 -9.88 11.89 16.93
C ASP A 260 -10.31 10.85 15.89
N LEU A 261 -9.39 10.02 15.40
CA LEU A 261 -9.71 8.94 14.47
C LEU A 261 -10.50 7.82 15.17
N LEU A 262 -10.09 7.45 16.39
CA LEU A 262 -10.71 6.36 17.14
C LEU A 262 -12.10 6.74 17.66
N ALA A 263 -12.33 8.01 17.99
CA ALA A 263 -13.64 8.53 18.40
C ALA A 263 -14.74 8.38 17.31
N ILE A 264 -14.37 8.09 16.05
CA ILE A 264 -15.32 7.79 14.97
C ILE A 264 -15.90 6.38 15.09
N VAL A 265 -15.13 5.46 15.69
CA VAL A 265 -15.48 4.04 15.81
C VAL A 265 -16.38 3.75 17.01
N ASP A 266 -16.40 4.67 17.99
CA ASP A 266 -17.15 4.56 19.26
C ASP A 266 -18.65 4.85 19.16
#